data_AF-A0A2T4P991-F1
#
_entry.id   AF-A0A2T4P991-F1
#
_cell.length_a   1.000
_cell.length_b   1.000
_cell.length_c   1.000
_cell.angle_alpha   90.00
_cell.angle_beta   90.00
_cell.angle_gamma   90.00
#
_symmetry.space_group_name_H-M   'P 1'
#
loop_
_entity.id
_entity.type
_entity.pdbx_description
1 polymer ?
#
loop_
_entity_poly.entity_id
_entity_poly.type
_entity_poly.pdbx_seq_one_letter_code
_entity_poly.pdbx_strand_id
1 'polypeptide(L)' 'MKKVQCIICDTEVFIDQNTLEAKRLRNDPMHTFMCDECKSRLDTPKQRNQVTTYDHR' A
#
# COMPACT_ATOMS: atom_id res chain seq x y z
N MET A 1 0.94 5.22 20.34
CA MET A 1 0.78 4.35 19.15
C MET A 1 -0.63 4.54 18.58
N LYS A 2 -0.82 4.43 17.25
CA LYS A 2 -2.11 4.57 16.55
C LYS A 2 -2.37 3.30 15.74
N LYS A 3 -3.59 2.77 15.80
CA LYS A 3 -4.05 1.67 14.95
C LYS A 3 -4.39 2.22 13.56
N VAL A 4 -3.88 1.58 12.51
CA VAL A 4 -4.13 1.91 11.10
C VAL A 4 -4.39 0.64 10.30
N GLN A 5 -5.09 0.77 9.18
CA GLN A 5 -5.47 -0.35 8.31
C GLN A 5 -4.77 -0.21 6.96
N CYS A 6 -4.18 -1.29 6.47
CA CYS A 6 -3.59 -1.34 5.14
C CYS A 6 -4.67 -1.28 4.06
N ILE A 7 -4.53 -0.40 3.08
CA ILE A 7 -5.51 -0.21 1.99
C ILE A 7 -5.57 -1.39 1.00
N ILE A 8 -4.59 -2.30 1.02
CA ILE A 8 -4.53 -3.42 0.06
C ILE A 8 -5.03 -4.74 0.65
N CYS A 9 -4.66 -5.03 1.90
CA CYS A 9 -4.91 -6.34 2.52
C CYS A 9 -5.71 -6.25 3.81
N ASP A 10 -6.18 -5.05 4.17
CA ASP A 10 -6.98 -4.77 5.38
C ASP A 10 -6.31 -5.15 6.70
N THR A 11 -5.02 -5.48 6.69
CA THR A 11 -4.26 -5.78 7.90
C THR A 11 -4.19 -4.56 8.80
N GLU A 12 -4.56 -4.74 10.06
CA GLU A 12 -4.47 -3.72 11.10
C GLU A 12 -3.09 -3.75 11.77
N VAL A 13 -2.44 -2.59 11.83
CA VAL A 13 -1.07 -2.45 12.37
C VAL A 13 -1.00 -1.25 13.29
N PHE A 14 -0.09 -1.29 14.27
CA PHE A 14 0.17 -0.16 15.15
C PHE A 14 1.40 0.62 14.66
N ILE A 15 1.22 1.91 14.39
CA ILE A 15 2.31 2.83 14.06
C ILE A 15 2.57 3.79 15.23
N ASP A 16 3.82 4.24 15.35
CA ASP A 16 4.15 5.30 16.30
C ASP A 16 3.59 6.65 15.81
N GLN A 17 2.91 7.36 16.71
CA GLN A 17 2.30 8.66 16.45
C GLN A 17 3.32 9.77 16.16
N ASN A 18 4.57 9.57 16.59
CA ASN A 18 5.65 10.54 16.36
C ASN A 18 6.32 10.39 14.99
N THR A 19 5.87 9.44 14.16
CA THR A 19 6.39 9.27 12.80
C THR A 19 5.78 10.27 11.82
N LEU A 20 6.54 10.57 10.76
CA LEU A 20 6.04 11.39 9.66
C LEU A 20 4.80 10.77 9.00
N GLU A 21 4.76 9.44 8.89
CA GLU A 21 3.63 8.71 8.32
C GLU A 21 2.35 8.91 9.14
N ALA A 22 2.44 8.79 10.48
CA ALA A 22 1.32 9.06 11.36
C ALA A 22 0.83 10.52 11.27
N LYS A 23 1.77 11.48 11.11
CA LYS A 23 1.44 12.89 10.91
C LYS A 23 0.72 13.12 9.57
N ARG A 24 1.17 12.49 8.49
CA ARG A 24 0.53 12.56 7.16
C ARG A 24 -0.89 12.01 7.19
N LEU A 25 -1.07 10.80 7.71
CA LEU A 25 -2.40 10.16 7.85
C LEU A 25 -3.39 10.95 8.73
N ARG A 26 -2.90 11.87 9.59
CA ARG A 26 -3.75 12.73 10.42
C ARG A 26 -4.15 14.02 9.71
N ASN A 27 -3.24 14.58 8.94
CA ASN A 27 -3.38 15.91 8.37
C ASN A 27 -3.84 15.91 6.90
N ASP A 28 -3.74 14.77 6.22
CA ASP A 28 -4.14 14.59 4.82
C ASP A 28 -5.17 13.44 4.71
N PRO A 29 -6.46 13.75 4.48
CA PRO A 29 -7.53 12.75 4.37
C PRO A 29 -7.39 11.81 3.16
N MET A 30 -6.64 12.21 2.14
CA MET A 30 -6.40 11.39 0.94
C MET A 30 -5.21 10.45 1.15
N HIS A 31 -4.38 10.69 2.17
CA HIS A 31 -3.24 9.84 2.47
C HIS A 31 -3.71 8.51 3.07
N THR A 32 -3.34 7.41 2.43
CA THR A 32 -3.68 6.05 2.86
C THR A 32 -2.46 5.32 3.38
N PHE A 33 -2.68 4.37 4.29
CA PHE A 33 -1.61 3.56 4.85
C PHE A 33 -1.44 2.27 4.05
N MET A 34 -0.19 1.89 3.80
CA MET A 34 0.18 0.60 3.23
C MET A 34 1.19 -0.09 4.15
N CYS A 35 0.92 -1.35 4.52
CA CYS A 35 1.86 -2.13 5.33
C CYS A 35 3.13 -2.47 4.53
N ASP A 36 4.22 -2.73 5.25
CA ASP A 36 5.52 -2.96 4.61
C ASP A 36 5.56 -4.26 3.78
N GLU A 37 4.74 -5.25 4.14
CA GLU A 37 4.54 -6.45 3.33
C GLU A 37 3.96 -6.11 1.95
N CYS A 38 2.90 -5.30 1.91
CA CYS A 38 2.30 -4.86 0.65
C CYS A 38 3.25 -3.99 -0.17
N LYS A 39 4.03 -3.10 0.47
CA LYS A 39 5.07 -2.32 -0.22
C LYS A 39 6.09 -3.25 -0.88
N SER A 40 6.65 -4.19 -0.12
CA SER A 40 7.63 -5.16 -0.64
C SER A 40 7.08 -6.01 -1.79
N ARG A 41 5.80 -6.42 -1.70
CA ARG A 41 5.11 -7.15 -2.78
C ARG A 41 4.95 -6.33 -4.07
N LEU A 42 4.84 -5.01 -3.97
CA LEU A 42 4.74 -4.09 -5.12
C LEU A 42 6.10 -3.66 -5.64
N ASP A 43 7.10 -3.51 -4.77
CA ASP A 43 8.47 -3.14 -5.12
C ASP A 43 9.19 -4.26 -5.88
N THR A 44 8.73 -5.50 -5.73
CA THR A 44 9.26 -6.64 -6.48
C THR A 44 8.84 -6.55 -7.96
N PRO A 45 9.79 -6.43 -8.91
CA PRO A 45 9.47 -6.39 -10.34
C PRO A 45 8.80 -7.70 -10.74
N LYS A 46 7.49 -7.68 -10.98
CA LYS A 46 6.82 -8.82 -11.59
C LYS A 46 7.36 -8.95 -13.01
N GLN A 47 7.95 -10.10 -13.34
CA GLN A 47 8.20 -10.48 -14.73
C GLN A 47 6.83 -10.53 -15.42
N ARG A 48 6.44 -9.44 -16.09
CA ARG A 48 5.19 -9.35 -16.83
C ARG A 48 5.30 -10.29 -18.02
N ASN A 49 4.82 -11.51 -17.88
CA ASN A 49 4.45 -12.34 -19.03
C ASN A 49 3.15 -11.76 -19.59
N GLN A 50 3.25 -10.69 -20.37
CA GLN A 50 2.08 -10.12 -21.05
C GLN A 50 1.65 -11.10 -22.15
N VAL A 51 0.65 -11.92 -21.87
CA VAL A 51 -0.06 -12.65 -22.92
C VAL A 51 -1.12 -11.69 -23.47
N THR A 52 -0.80 -10.97 -24.53
CA THR A 52 -1.78 -10.12 -25.22
C THR A 52 -2.66 -11.00 -26.11
N THR A 53 -3.89 -11.26 -25.70
CA THR A 53 -4.89 -11.96 -26.52
C THR A 53 -5.74 -11.00 -27.35
N TYR A 54 -5.25 -9.81 -27.66
CA TYR A 54 -5.99 -8.84 -28.46
C TYR A 54 -6.02 -9.30 -29.92
N ASP A 55 -7.10 -9.98 -30.29
CA ASP A 55 -7.47 -10.28 -31.67
C ASP A 55 -8.09 -9.02 -32.30
N HIS A 56 -7.47 -8.52 -33.36
CA HIS A 56 -7.87 -7.30 -34.08
C HIS A 56 -8.85 -7.59 -35.23
N ARG A 57 -9.48 -8.77 -35.25
CA ARG A 57 -10.34 -9.21 -36.35
C ARG A 57 -11.79 -8.76 -36.23
#